data_AF-A0A1I4CF33-F1
#
_entry.id   AF-A0A1I4CF33-F1
#
_cell.length_a   1.000
_cell.length_b   1.000
_cell.length_c   1.000
_cell.angle_alpha   90.00
_cell.angle_beta   90.00
_cell.angle_gamma   90.00
#
_symmetry.space_group_name_H-M   'P 1'
#
loop_
_entity.id
_entity.type
_entity.pdbx_description
1 polymer ?
#
loop_
_entity_poly.entity_id
_entity_poly.type
_entity_poly.pdbx_seq_one_letter_code
_entity_poly.pdbx_strand_id
1 'polypeptide(L)' 'MVDLTEEERTAVTATMKRIAMLMDEIGWQTAFADLTEAQVRALIEEAVEGFREAMADIARAQSPEVPF' A
#
# COMPACT_ATOMS: atom_id res chain seq x y z
N MET A 1 -0.48 4.67 -18.44
CA MET A 1 0.48 4.66 -17.32
C MET A 1 0.09 5.81 -16.41
N VAL A 2 -0.12 5.56 -15.11
CA VAL A 2 -0.44 6.64 -14.17
C VAL A 2 0.83 7.45 -13.96
N ASP A 3 0.73 8.77 -14.04
CA ASP A 3 1.84 9.69 -13.78
C ASP A 3 1.88 9.95 -12.27
N LEU A 4 2.69 9.15 -11.56
CA LEU A 4 2.84 9.22 -10.11
C LEU A 4 3.99 10.16 -9.75
N THR A 5 3.82 10.95 -8.69
CA THR A 5 4.94 11.69 -8.10
C THR A 5 5.99 10.74 -7.50
N GLU A 6 7.17 11.26 -7.18
CA GLU A 6 8.22 10.46 -6.52
C GLU A 6 7.78 9.97 -5.13
N GLU A 7 7.02 10.78 -4.39
CA GLU A 7 6.41 10.42 -3.12
C GLU A 7 5.40 9.28 -3.31
N GLU A 8 4.51 9.40 -4.30
CA GLU A 8 3.53 8.36 -4.58
C GLU A 8 4.19 7.06 -5.03
N ARG A 9 5.28 7.13 -5.81
CA ARG A 9 6.08 5.95 -6.18
C ARG A 9 6.70 5.29 -4.95
N THR A 10 7.23 6.09 -4.02
CA THR A 10 7.79 5.60 -2.76
C THR A 10 6.72 4.95 -1.89
N ALA A 11 5.53 5.56 -1.80
CA ALA A 11 4.40 5.02 -1.07
C ALA A 11 3.90 3.70 -1.66
N VAL A 12 3.87 3.56 -3.00
CA VAL A 12 3.58 2.28 -3.66
C VAL A 12 4.59 1.22 -3.23
N THR A 13 5.89 1.51 -3.26
CA THR A 13 6.93 0.56 -2.83
C THR A 13 6.79 0.18 -1.36
N ALA A 14 6.49 1.12 -0.48
CA ALA A 14 6.27 0.84 0.95
C ALA A 14 5.06 -0.08 1.18
N THR A 15 4.01 0.08 0.38
CA THR A 15 2.77 -0.71 0.45
C THR A 15 2.96 -2.16 0.00
N MET A 16 3.94 -2.44 -0.88
CA MET A 16 4.15 -3.78 -1.45
C MET A 16 4.34 -4.86 -0.39
N LYS A 17 4.99 -4.56 0.74
CA LYS A 17 5.20 -5.53 1.83
C LYS A 17 3.88 -5.95 2.47
N ARG A 18 2.94 -5.02 2.66
CA ARG A 18 1.62 -5.28 3.26
C ARG A 18 0.80 -6.20 2.36
N ILE A 19 0.80 -5.91 1.06
CA ILE A 19 0.17 -6.78 0.05
C ILE A 19 0.81 -8.16 -0.01
N ALA A 20 2.14 -8.25 0.10
CA ALA A 20 2.81 -9.54 0.12
C ALA A 20 2.38 -10.42 1.31
N MET A 21 2.24 -9.84 2.50
CA MET A 21 1.75 -10.56 3.68
C MET A 21 0.30 -11.03 3.50
N LEU A 22 -0.58 -10.18 2.96
CA LEU A 22 -1.96 -10.57 2.67
C LEU A 22 -2.04 -11.66 1.57
N MET A 23 -1.14 -11.62 0.59
CA MET A 23 -1.02 -12.68 -0.43
C MET A 23 -0.44 -13.99 0.14
N ASP A 24 0.39 -13.96 1.19
CA ASP A 24 0.80 -15.16 1.91
C ASP A 24 -0.40 -15.85 2.59
N GLU A 25 -1.34 -15.06 3.12
CA GLU A 25 -2.59 -15.58 3.72
C GLU A 25 -3.58 -16.12 2.67
N ILE A 26 -3.71 -15.42 1.54
CA ILE A 26 -4.57 -15.83 0.42
C ILE A 26 -3.99 -17.03 -0.34
N GLY A 27 -2.66 -17.15 -0.36
CA GLY A 27 -1.90 -18.13 -1.12
C GLY A 27 -1.52 -17.61 -2.51
N TRP A 28 -0.21 -17.52 -2.77
CA TRP A 28 0.36 -17.06 -4.05
C TRP A 28 -0.03 -17.87 -5.28
N GLN A 29 -0.42 -19.13 -5.11
CA GLN A 29 -0.82 -20.00 -6.21
C GLN A 29 -2.27 -19.77 -6.65
N THR A 30 -3.05 -19.04 -5.85
CA THR A 30 -4.42 -18.69 -6.20
C THR A 30 -4.39 -17.67 -7.34
N ALA A 31 -4.97 -18.01 -8.49
CA ALA A 31 -5.06 -17.08 -9.58
C ALA A 31 -5.93 -15.89 -9.18
N PHE A 32 -5.57 -14.68 -9.64
CA PHE A 32 -6.31 -13.47 -9.27
C PHE A 32 -7.80 -13.54 -9.66
N ALA A 33 -8.13 -14.24 -10.75
CA ALA A 33 -9.50 -14.46 -11.20
C ALA A 33 -10.33 -15.40 -10.29
N ASP A 34 -9.67 -16.19 -9.44
CA ASP A 34 -10.30 -17.14 -8.52
C ASP A 34 -10.47 -16.56 -7.12
N LEU A 35 -10.06 -15.30 -6.89
CA LEU A 35 -10.26 -14.62 -5.62
C LEU A 35 -11.74 -14.34 -5.38
N THR A 36 -12.18 -14.57 -4.15
CA THR A 36 -13.51 -14.16 -3.69
C THR A 36 -13.61 -12.63 -3.63
N GLU A 37 -14.83 -12.11 -3.67
CA GLU A 37 -15.08 -10.66 -3.49
C GLU A 37 -14.43 -10.12 -2.20
N ALA A 38 -14.50 -10.89 -1.12
CA ALA A 38 -13.90 -10.51 0.16
C ALA A 38 -12.37 -10.39 0.08
N GLN A 39 -11.70 -11.31 -0.63
CA GLN A 39 -10.25 -11.28 -0.80
C GLN A 39 -9.82 -10.11 -1.70
N VAL A 40 -10.54 -9.86 -2.79
CA VAL A 40 -10.27 -8.71 -3.66
C VAL A 40 -10.47 -7.40 -2.90
N ARG A 41 -11.55 -7.30 -2.11
CA ARG A 41 -11.82 -6.14 -1.27
C ARG A 41 -10.70 -5.92 -0.26
N ALA A 42 -10.27 -6.97 0.44
CA ALA A 42 -9.17 -6.89 1.40
C ALA A 42 -7.87 -6.40 0.76
N LEU A 43 -7.52 -6.90 -0.44
CA LEU A 43 -6.33 -6.45 -1.18
C LEU A 43 -6.40 -4.95 -1.51
N ILE A 44 -7.56 -4.45 -1.92
CA ILE A 44 -7.75 -3.04 -2.26
C ILE A 44 -7.68 -2.17 -1.00
N GLU A 45 -8.36 -2.56 0.08
CA GLU A 45 -8.37 -1.83 1.35
C GLU A 45 -6.96 -1.74 1.93
N GLU A 46 -6.23 -2.87 1.95
CA GLU A 46 -4.84 -2.92 2.42
C GLU A 46 -3.90 -2.06 1.56
N ALA A 47 -4.11 -2.04 0.24
CA ALA A 47 -3.33 -1.20 -0.66
C ALA A 47 -3.58 0.30 -0.40
N VAL A 48 -4.84 0.69 -0.24
CA VAL A 48 -5.22 2.08 0.01
C VAL A 48 -4.73 2.55 1.39
N GLU A 49 -4.86 1.70 2.41
CA GLU A 49 -4.42 2.01 3.76
C GLU A 49 -2.90 2.14 3.82
N GLY A 50 -2.15 1.15 3.31
CA GLY A 50 -0.69 1.21 3.27
C GLY A 50 -0.16 2.41 2.50
N PHE A 51 -0.80 2.77 1.38
CA PHE A 51 -0.40 3.94 0.61
C PHE A 51 -0.64 5.24 1.37
N ARG A 52 -1.81 5.40 2.01
CA ARG A 52 -2.13 6.60 2.80
C ARG A 52 -1.21 6.76 3.99
N GLU A 53 -0.89 5.67 4.69
CA GLU A 53 0.05 5.67 5.80
C GLU A 53 1.45 6.09 5.34
N ALA A 54 1.95 5.50 4.26
CA ALA A 54 3.25 5.86 3.70
C ALA A 54 3.31 7.32 3.24
N MET A 55 2.25 7.84 2.62
CA MET A 55 2.17 9.26 2.26
C MET A 55 2.17 10.18 3.48
N ALA A 56 1.49 9.79 4.57
CA ALA A 56 1.51 10.55 5.81
C ALA A 56 2.90 10.55 6.47
N ASP A 57 3.61 9.42 6.43
CA ASP A 57 5.00 9.31 6.90
C ASP A 57 5.96 10.19 6.10
N ILE A 58 5.85 10.17 4.77
CA ILE A 58 6.65 11.02 3.88
C ILE A 58 6.39 12.50 4.18
N ALA A 59 5.13 12.91 4.29
CA ALA A 59 4.76 14.29 4.58
C ALA A 59 5.30 14.76 5.95
N ARG A 60 5.25 13.90 6.97
CA ARG A 60 5.83 14.17 8.30
C ARG A 60 7.35 14.30 8.24
N ALA A 61 8.03 13.42 7.50
CA ALA A 61 9.49 13.48 7.35
C ALA A 61 9.95 14.76 6.64
N GLN A 62 9.13 15.32 5.75
CA GLN A 62 9.40 16.56 5.02
C GLN A 62 9.06 17.83 5.81
N SER A 63 8.29 17.72 6.89
CA SER A 63 7.89 18.84 7.76
C SER A 63 8.61 18.73 9.10
N PRO A 64 9.83 19.30 9.25
CA PRO A 64 10.52 19.26 10.53
C PRO A 64 9.66 19.93 11.60
N GLU A 65 9.35 19.19 12.67
CA GLU A 65 8.64 19.75 13.82
C GLU A 65 9.38 20.99 14.31
N VAL A 66 8.67 22.14 14.35
CA VAL A 66 9.22 23.36 14.93
C VAL A 66 9.36 23.11 16.44
N PRO A 67 10.58 23.11 17.01
CA PRO A 67 10.74 22.95 18.44
C PRO A 67 10.10 24.14 19.14
N PHE A 68 9.16 23.87 20.06
CA PHE A 68 8.59 24.87 20.95
C PHE A 68 9.58 25.31 22.02
#